data_AF-A0A382ETG1-F1
#
_entry.id   AF-A0A382ETG1-F1
#
_cell.length_a   1.000
_cell.length_b   1.000
_cell.length_c   1.000
_cell.angle_alpha   90.00
_cell.angle_beta   90.00
_cell.angle_gamma   90.00
#
_symmetry.space_group_name_H-M   'P 1'
#
loop_
_entity.id
_entity.type
_entity.pdbx_description
1 polymer ?
#
loop_
_entity_poly.entity_id
_entity_poly.type
_entity_poly.pdbx_seq_one_letter_code
_entity_poly.pdbx_strand_id
1 'polypeptide(L)' 'MKDSPNVRISDQHVETFSRDGVVFLKNMFSAEWVELLKTGVSRNLAEPGERTRIWDRSDEWKYTLYDSDN' A
#
# COMPACT_ATOMS: atom_id res chain seq x y z
N MET A 1 -12.26 17.13 4.95
CA MET A 1 -10.83 16.77 4.94
C MET A 1 -10.11 17.67 5.94
N LYS A 2 -10.14 17.32 7.22
CA LYS A 2 -9.48 18.09 8.28
C LYS A 2 -8.71 17.08 9.12
N ASP A 3 -7.43 17.39 9.33
CA ASP A 3 -6.46 16.68 10.18
C ASP A 3 -5.78 15.46 9.55
N SER A 4 -5.03 15.70 8.46
CA SER A 4 -3.88 14.84 8.15
C SER A 4 -2.82 15.05 9.22
N PRO A 5 -2.39 14.02 9.97
CA PRO A 5 -1.30 14.18 10.91
C PRO A 5 -0.06 14.68 10.16
N ASN A 6 0.59 15.71 10.67
CA ASN A 6 1.84 16.24 10.14
C ASN A 6 2.96 15.25 10.49
N VAL A 7 2.95 14.08 9.84
CA VAL A 7 3.94 13.05 10.08
C VAL A 7 5.19 13.44 9.33
N ARG A 8 6.23 13.79 10.08
CA ARG A 8 7.51 14.23 9.52
C ARG A 8 8.46 13.05 9.39
N ILE A 9 9.00 12.88 8.18
CA ILE A 9 10.18 12.07 7.94
C ILE A 9 11.36 12.83 8.55
N SER A 10 12.10 12.20 9.46
CA SER A 10 13.27 12.80 10.10
C SER A 10 14.54 12.54 9.29
N ASP A 11 15.59 13.32 9.53
CA ASP A 11 16.91 13.08 8.95
C ASP A 11 17.44 11.70 9.31
N GLN A 12 17.12 11.20 10.51
CA GLN A 12 17.48 9.84 10.92
C GLN A 12 16.82 8.77 10.04
N HIS A 13 15.57 8.97 9.60
CA HIS A 13 14.92 8.04 8.67
C HIS A 13 15.62 8.06 7.31
N VAL A 14 16.04 9.24 6.84
CA VAL A 14 16.77 9.40 5.58
C VAL A 14 18.12 8.71 5.64
N GLU A 15 18.88 8.91 6.71
CA GLU A 15 20.17 8.26 6.92
C GLU A 15 20.04 6.73 7.02
N THR A 16 19.02 6.24 7.73
CA THR A 16 18.75 4.81 7.85
C THR A 16 18.42 4.20 6.49
N PHE A 17 17.56 4.85 5.71
CA PHE A 17 17.24 4.39 4.36
C PHE A 17 18.47 4.42 3.44
N SER A 18 19.29 5.47 3.51
CA SER A 18 20.52 5.59 2.72
C SER A 18 21.52 4.46 3.03
N ARG A 19 21.64 4.09 4.30
CA ARG A 19 22.55 3.01 4.76
C ARG A 19 22.00 1.61 4.51
N ASP A 20 20.73 1.38 4.83
CA ASP A 20 20.14 0.05 4.93
C ASP A 20 19.27 -0.31 3.71
N GLY A 21 18.99 0.66 2.83
CA GLY A 21 18.08 0.51 1.68
C GLY A 21 16.60 0.44 2.04
N VAL A 22 16.26 0.42 3.34
CA VAL A 22 14.90 0.34 3.85
C VAL A 22 14.80 1.03 5.21
N VAL A 23 13.66 1.64 5.53
CA VAL A 23 13.38 2.21 6.85
C VAL A 23 11.93 1.96 7.24
N PHE A 24 11.70 1.62 8.49
CA PHE A 24 10.35 1.47 9.04
C PHE A 24 9.80 2.82 9.50
N LEU A 25 8.67 3.24 8.92
CA LEU A 25 7.96 4.46 9.31
C LEU A 25 6.65 4.11 10.01
N LYS A 26 6.61 4.31 11.33
CA LYS A 26 5.45 3.95 12.15
C LYS A 26 4.36 5.03 12.06
N ASN A 27 3.10 4.60 11.92
CA ASN A 27 1.91 5.46 11.98
C ASN A 27 1.90 6.62 10.95
N MET A 28 2.41 6.37 9.74
CA MET A 28 2.42 7.36 8.66
C MET A 28 1.04 7.72 8.12
N PHE A 29 0.09 6.80 8.21
CA PHE A 29 -1.27 6.97 7.73
C PHE A 29 -2.23 7.08 8.90
N SER A 30 -3.21 7.97 8.79
CA SER A 30 -4.30 8.02 9.77
C SER A 30 -5.15 6.75 9.68
N ALA A 31 -5.84 6.42 10.78
CA ALA A 31 -6.77 5.29 10.79
C ALA A 31 -7.85 5.43 9.72
N GLU A 32 -8.37 6.65 9.49
CA GLU A 32 -9.36 6.94 8.44
C GLU A 32 -8.84 6.56 7.04
N TRP A 33 -7.60 6.94 6.71
CA TRP A 33 -6.99 6.59 5.43
C TRP A 33 -6.79 5.08 5.28
N VAL A 34 -6.41 4.39 6.36
CA VAL A 34 -6.26 2.93 6.37
C VAL A 34 -7.61 2.25 6.13
N GLU A 35 -8.68 2.70 6.78
CA GLU A 35 -10.03 2.13 6.57
C GLU A 35 -10.58 2.39 5.16
N LEU A 36 -10.32 3.59 4.62
CA LEU A 36 -10.68 3.90 3.24
C LEU A 36 -9.95 2.96 2.25
N LEU A 37 -8.66 2.74 2.45
CA LEU A 37 -7.87 1.85 1.60
C LEU A 37 -8.36 0.40 1.69
N LYS A 38 -8.64 -0.11 2.90
CA LYS A 38 -9.21 -1.45 3.10
C LYS A 38 -10.52 -1.63 2.34
N THR A 39 -11.40 -0.63 2.40
CA THR A 39 -12.69 -0.64 1.69
C THR A 39 -12.46 -0.69 0.18
N GLY A 40 -11.56 0.14 -0.35
CA GLY A 40 -11.23 0.18 -1.77
C GLY A 40 -10.63 -1.14 -2.29
N VAL A 41 -9.68 -1.72 -1.55
CA VAL A 41 -9.07 -3.02 -1.90
C VAL A 41 -10.13 -4.13 -1.89
N SER A 42 -10.99 -4.16 -0.87
CA SER A 42 -12.06 -5.17 -0.78
C SER A 42 -13.01 -5.09 -1.97
N ARG A 43 -13.41 -3.88 -2.38
CA ARG A 43 -14.23 -3.68 -3.57
C ARG A 43 -13.50 -4.09 -4.85
N ASN A 44 -12.23 -3.71 -5.02
CA ASN A 44 -11.45 -4.08 -6.20
C ASN A 44 -11.27 -5.60 -6.33
N LEU A 45 -11.18 -6.32 -5.21
CA LEU A 45 -11.13 -7.78 -5.22
C LEU A 45 -12.49 -8.42 -5.56
N ALA A 46 -13.60 -7.86 -5.05
CA ALA A 46 -14.95 -8.34 -5.32
C ALA A 46 -15.45 -8.02 -6.74
N GLU A 47 -15.10 -6.84 -7.25
CA GLU A 47 -15.48 -6.29 -8.55
C GLU A 47 -14.23 -5.82 -9.30
N PRO A 48 -13.40 -6.73 -9.82
CA PRO A 48 -12.19 -6.32 -10.51
C PRO A 48 -12.52 -5.59 -11.82
N GLY A 49 -11.83 -4.48 -12.08
CA GLY A 49 -12.02 -3.69 -13.31
C GLY A 49 -11.56 -4.43 -14.57
N GLU A 50 -11.91 -3.90 -15.75
CA GLU A 50 -11.67 -4.55 -17.06
C GLU A 50 -10.21 -4.93 -17.34
N ARG A 51 -9.25 -4.20 -16.77
CA ARG A 51 -7.81 -4.48 -16.92
C ARG A 51 -7.25 -5.49 -15.91
N THR A 52 -8.12 -6.10 -15.12
CA THR A 52 -7.70 -7.09 -14.13
C THR A 52 -7.11 -8.30 -14.82
N ARG A 53 -5.84 -8.59 -14.55
CA ARG A 53 -5.16 -9.83 -14.94
C ARG A 53 -5.04 -10.73 -13.71
N ILE A 54 -5.99 -11.64 -13.54
CA ILE A 54 -5.90 -12.69 -12.51
C ILE A 54 -5.24 -13.91 -13.16
N TRP A 55 -3.98 -14.15 -12.82
CA TRP A 55 -3.17 -15.25 -13.38
C TRP A 55 -3.43 -16.60 -12.70
N ASP A 56 -3.84 -16.60 -11.42
CA ASP A 56 -4.17 -17.79 -10.66
C ASP A 56 -5.25 -17.47 -9.61
N ARG A 57 -6.23 -18.36 -9.44
CA ARG A 57 -7.26 -18.30 -8.37
C ARG A 57 -7.17 -19.52 -7.45
N SER A 58 -6.08 -20.29 -7.51
CA SER A 58 -5.89 -21.43 -6.62
C SER A 58 -5.34 -20.98 -5.26
N ASP A 59 -6.18 -21.19 -4.25
CA ASP A 59 -6.02 -20.98 -2.80
C ASP A 59 -5.81 -19.54 -2.27
N GLU A 60 -6.42 -19.33 -1.10
CA GLU A 60 -7.04 -18.11 -0.58
C GLU A 60 -6.15 -16.85 -0.39
N TRP A 61 -4.85 -16.89 -0.70
CA TRP A 61 -3.90 -15.85 -0.27
C TRP A 61 -2.75 -15.54 -1.23
N LYS A 62 -2.85 -15.88 -2.52
CA LYS A 62 -1.80 -15.56 -3.50
C LYS A 62 -2.32 -14.70 -4.64
N TYR A 63 -2.19 -13.39 -4.50
CA TYR A 63 -2.41 -12.44 -5.60
C TYR A 63 -1.07 -11.85 -6.05
N THR A 64 -0.64 -12.18 -7.27
CA THR A 64 0.47 -11.51 -7.96
C THR A 64 -0.07 -10.70 -9.14
N LEU A 65 0.03 -9.37 -9.04
CA LEU A 65 -0.26 -8.45 -10.14
C LEU A 65 1.04 -8.19 -10.89
N TYR A 66 1.10 -8.59 -12.17
CA TYR A 66 2.23 -8.28 -13.05
C TYR A 66 1.98 -6.93 -13.72
N ASP A 67 2.81 -5.94 -13.38
CA ASP A 67 2.90 -4.67 -14.10
C ASP A 67 3.95 -4.83 -15.21
N SER A 68 3.53 -4.73 -16.48
CA SER A 68 4.36 -5.04 -17.65
C SER A 68 4.99 -3.82 -18.31
N ASP A 69 4.99 -2.67 -17.64
CA ASP A 69 5.46 -1.41 -18.24
C ASP A 69 6.96 -1.16 -17.95
N ASN A 70 7.83 -2.07 -18.42
CA ASN A 70 9.28 -1.80 -18.56
C ASN A 70 9.74 -1.92 -20.01
#